data_AF-A0A838REG2-F1
#
_entry.id   AF-A0A838REG2-F1
#
_cell.length_a   1.000
_cell.length_b   1.000
_cell.length_c   1.000
_cell.angle_alpha   90.00
_cell.angle_beta   90.00
_cell.angle_gamma   90.00
#
_symmetry.space_group_name_H-M   'P 1'
#
loop_
_entity.id
_entity.type
_entity.pdbx_description
1 polymer ?
#
loop_
_entity_poly.entity_id
_entity_poly.type
_entity_poly.pdbx_seq_one_letter_code
_entity_poly.pdbx_strand_id
1 'polypeptide(L)' 'TQEAIVLAWLLKHPARIQPIIGTTNEARLRASCLATQVSLSREEWYALFTAARGAPLP' A
#
# COMPACT_ATOMS: atom_id res chain seq x y z
N THR A 1 -4.65 0.69 9.06
CA THR A 1 -4.85 2.13 8.78
C THR A 1 -4.79 2.37 7.29
N GLN A 2 -5.21 3.55 6.80
CA GLN A 2 -5.12 3.85 5.37
C GLN A 2 -3.66 3.88 4.89
N GLU A 3 -2.75 4.44 5.69
CA GLU A 3 -1.31 4.44 5.42
C GLU A 3 -0.74 3.03 5.24
N ALA A 4 -1.10 2.12 6.15
CA ALA A 4 -0.61 0.74 6.10
C ALA A 4 -1.08 0.00 4.84
N ILE A 5 -2.33 0.21 4.41
CA ILE A 5 -2.89 -0.46 3.22
C ILE A 5 -2.18 0.01 1.94
N VAL A 6 -2.00 1.32 1.78
CA VAL A 6 -1.33 1.89 0.58
C VAL A 6 0.12 1.42 0.50
N LEU A 7 0.83 1.42 1.63
CA LEU A 7 2.22 0.98 1.66
C LEU A 7 2.36 -0.54 1.46
N ALA A 8 1.48 -1.35 2.06
CA ALA A 8 1.47 -2.80 1.84
C ALA A 8 1.19 -3.16 0.38
N TRP A 9 0.33 -2.38 -0.28
CA TRP A 9 0.09 -2.50 -1.71
C TRP A 9 1.37 -2.26 -2.54
N LEU A 10 2.15 -1.22 -2.22
CA LEU A 10 3.44 -0.96 -2.86
C LEU A 10 4.48 -2.05 -2.55
N LEU A 11 4.60 -2.48 -1.30
CA LEU A 11 5.57 -3.50 -0.86
C LEU A 11 5.31 -4.85 -1.53
N LYS A 12 4.06 -5.17 -1.84
CA LYS A 12 3.67 -6.41 -2.55
C LYS A 12 3.96 -6.37 -4.05
N HIS A 13 4.29 -5.20 -4.62
CA HIS A 13 4.52 -5.06 -6.05
C HIS A 13 5.73 -5.91 -6.51
N PRO A 14 5.64 -6.63 -7.67
CA PRO A 14 6.70 -7.54 -8.13
C PRO A 14 8.06 -6.87 -8.37
N ALA A 15 8.06 -5.57 -8.70
CA ALA A 15 9.29 -4.78 -8.82
C ALA A 15 10.02 -4.49 -7.50
N ARG A 16 9.49 -4.95 -6.35
CA ARG A 16 10.08 -4.78 -5.01
C ARG A 16 10.31 -3.29 -4.66
N ILE A 17 9.23 -2.51 -4.73
CA ILE A 17 9.25 -1.08 -4.42
C ILE A 17 9.61 -0.89 -2.95
N GLN A 18 10.52 0.05 -2.67
CA GLN A 18 10.85 0.51 -1.31
C GLN A 18 10.28 1.91 -1.08
N PRO A 19 9.16 2.06 -0.35
CA PRO A 19 8.59 3.37 -0.07
C PRO A 19 9.48 4.20 0.86
N ILE A 20 9.59 5.50 0.58
CA ILE A 20 10.22 6.49 1.46
C ILE A 20 9.12 7.27 2.18
N ILE A 21 9.18 7.29 3.51
CA ILE A 21 8.16 7.95 4.34
C ILE A 21 8.57 9.40 4.59
N GLY A 22 7.77 10.34 4.07
CA GLY A 22 8.06 11.78 4.12
C GLY A 22 7.30 12.60 5.17
N THR A 23 6.70 11.95 6.18
CA THR A 23 5.91 12.65 7.22
C THR A 23 6.73 12.93 8.48
N THR A 24 6.52 14.08 9.10
CA THR A 24 7.04 14.40 10.46
C THR A 24 6.03 14.11 11.56
N ASN A 25 4.77 13.83 11.21
CA ASN A 25 3.75 13.42 12.17
C ASN A 25 4.01 12.00 12.67
N GLU A 26 4.21 11.85 13.99
CA GLU A 26 4.54 10.58 14.64
C GLU A 26 3.44 9.53 14.49
N ALA A 27 2.17 9.92 14.65
CA ALA A 27 1.05 8.98 14.53
C ALA A 27 0.98 8.38 13.12
N ARG A 28 1.22 9.20 12.09
CA ARG A 28 1.26 8.74 10.70
C ARG A 28 2.48 7.87 10.40
N LEU A 29 3.63 8.18 11.01
CA LEU A 29 4.82 7.33 10.91
C LEU A 29 4.53 5.94 11.50
N ARG A 30 3.97 5.86 12.71
CA ARG A 30 3.58 4.59 13.35
C ARG A 30 2.55 3.83 12.52
N ALA A 31 1.54 4.53 11.98
CA ALA A 31 0.54 3.94 11.10
C ALA A 31 1.16 3.37 9.80
N SER A 32 2.20 4.02 9.27
CA SER A 32 2.93 3.57 8.08
C SER A 32 3.73 2.29 8.36
N CYS A 33 4.37 2.19 9.53
CA CYS A 33 5.14 1.01 9.92
C CYS A 33 4.29 -0.27 10.00
N LEU A 34 2.97 -0.17 10.23
CA LEU A 34 2.07 -1.31 10.26
C LEU A 34 1.91 -2.00 8.89
N ALA A 35 2.35 -1.38 7.80
CA ALA A 35 2.26 -1.94 6.45
C ALA A 35 2.92 -3.33 6.32
N THR A 36 3.98 -3.60 7.08
CA THR A 36 4.70 -4.90 7.05
C THR A 36 3.89 -6.04 7.64
N GLN A 37 2.82 -5.74 8.38
CA GLN A 37 1.93 -6.72 9.01
C GLN A 37 0.67 -6.95 8.16
N VAL A 38 0.46 -6.17 7.11
CA VAL A 38 -0.71 -6.28 6.24
C VAL A 38 -0.39 -7.25 5.11
N SER A 39 -1.10 -8.37 5.08
CA SER A 39 -1.08 -9.32 3.95
C SER A 39 -2.30 -9.08 3.08
N LEU A 40 -2.09 -8.48 1.91
CA LEU A 40 -3.14 -8.37 0.90
C LEU A 40 -3.25 -9.70 0.15
N SER A 41 -4.44 -10.08 -0.31
CA SER A 41 -4.66 -11.11 -1.33
C SER A 41 -4.26 -10.59 -2.72
N ARG A 42 -4.33 -11.43 -3.76
CA ARG A 42 -4.13 -10.94 -5.15
C ARG A 42 -5.32 -10.11 -5.60
N GLU A 43 -6.53 -10.53 -5.24
CA GLU A 43 -7.78 -9.84 -5.58
C GLU A 43 -7.83 -8.44 -4.96
N GLU A 44 -7.50 -8.32 -3.67
CA GLU A 44 -7.44 -7.02 -2.99
C GLU A 44 -6.39 -6.09 -3.61
N TRP A 45 -5.24 -6.65 -4.01
CA TRP A 45 -4.19 -5.88 -4.67
C TRP A 45 -4.66 -5.33 -6.01
N TYR A 46 -5.34 -6.15 -6.82
CA TYR A 46 -5.90 -5.73 -8.11
C TYR A 46 -7.12 -4.81 -7.97
N ALA A 47 -7.92 -4.97 -6.92
CA ALA A 47 -9.02 -4.05 -6.61
C ALA A 47 -8.49 -2.64 -6.35
N LEU A 48 -7.44 -2.50 -5.53
CA LEU A 48 -6.77 -1.22 -5.28
C LEU A 48 -6.15 -0.64 -6.56
N PHE A 49 -5.51 -1.47 -7.38
CA PHE A 49 -4.93 -1.03 -8.65
C PHE A 49 -5.99 -0.52 -9.65
N THR A 50 -7.12 -1.22 -9.74
CA THR A 50 -8.24 -0.85 -10.61
C THR A 50 -8.89 0.45 -10.13
N ALA A 51 -9.11 0.58 -8.82
CA ALA A 51 -9.63 1.81 -8.22
C ALA A 51 -8.70 3.00 -8.46
N ALA A 52 -7.38 2.80 -8.36
CA ALA A 52 -6.39 3.85 -8.61
C ALA A 52 -6.29 4.23 -10.11
N ARG A 53 -6.43 3.27 -11.03
CA ARG A 53 -6.43 3.55 -12.48
C ARG A 53 -7.74 4.13 -12.99
N GLY A 54 -8.86 3.91 -12.31
CA GLY A 54 -10.19 4.35 -12.75
C GLY A 54 -10.74 3.60 -13.99
N ALA A 55 -10.09 2.50 -14.40
CA ALA A 55 -10.47 1.68 -15.54
C ALA A 55 -10.23 0.20 -15.26
N PRO A 56 -11.08 -0.71 -15.79
CA PRO A 56 -10.92 -2.15 -15.57
C PRO A 56 -9.58 -2.66 -16.11
N LEU A 57 -9.11 -3.76 -15.53
CA LEU A 57 -7.98 -4.50 -16.08
C LEU A 57 -8.34 -5.00 -17.49
N PRO A 58 -7.41 -4.92 -18.47
CA PRO A 58 -7.58 -5.54 -19.79
C PRO A 58 -7.80 -7.06 -19.71
#